data_AF-A0A7C1GFM3-F1
#
_entry.id   AF-A0A7C1GFM3-F1
#
_cell.length_a   1.000
_cell.length_b   1.000
_cell.length_c   1.000
_cell.angle_alpha   90.00
_cell.angle_beta   90.00
_cell.angle_gamma   90.00
#
_symmetry.space_group_name_H-M   'P 1'
#
loop_
_entity.id
_entity.type
_entity.pdbx_description
1 polymer ?
#
loop_
_entity_poly.entity_id
_entity_poly.type
_entity_poly.pdbx_seq_one_letter_code
_entity_poly.pdbx_strand_id
1 'polypeptide(L)'
;MKRRILGLDINDDLLAAVVVERKAGDRQIISCGYVRLDDQDSIPGQLPALLEQVGWQGGDCLCGISLVGCSLRNLTLPFTDQKKIRQVL
;
A
#
# COMPACT_ATOMS: atom_id res chain seq x y z
N MET A 1 -8.56 -22.07 -1.48
CA MET A 1 -8.20 -21.40 -0.21
C MET A 1 -8.69 -19.96 -0.26
N LYS A 2 -9.25 -19.44 0.84
CA LYS A 2 -9.51 -18.00 0.99
C LYS A 2 -8.16 -17.31 1.06
N ARG A 3 -7.88 -16.40 0.12
CA ARG A 3 -6.66 -15.57 0.16
C ARG A 3 -7.09 -14.15 0.46
N ARG A 4 -6.50 -13.58 1.50
CA ARG A 4 -6.72 -12.19 1.88
C ARG A 4 -5.44 -11.40 1.58
N ILE A 5 -5.61 -10.14 1.20
CA ILE A 5 -4.52 -9.20 0.98
C ILE A 5 -4.92 -7.90 1.68
N LEU A 6 -3.97 -7.30 2.37
CA LEU A 6 -4.10 -5.94 2.90
C LEU A 6 -3.66 -4.94 1.83
N GLY A 7 -4.53 -4.00 1.48
CA GLY A 7 -4.13 -2.73 0.87
C GLY A 7 -3.91 -1.70 1.97
N LEU A 8 -2.75 -1.07 1.99
CA LEU A 8 -2.38 -0.03 2.95
C LEU A 8 -1.97 1.23 2.20
N ASP A 9 -2.67 2.34 2.40
CA ASP A 9 -2.25 3.65 1.89
C ASP A 9 -1.61 4.46 3.01
N ILE A 10 -0.36 4.87 2.81
CA ILE A 10 0.44 5.63 3.77
C ILE A 10 0.62 7.04 3.20
N ASN A 11 -0.33 7.92 3.49
CA ASN A 11 -0.26 9.32 3.08
C ASN A 11 0.30 10.21 4.19
N ASP A 12 0.45 11.49 3.91
CA ASP A 12 1.08 12.44 4.85
C ASP A 12 0.18 12.74 6.06
N ASP A 13 -1.14 12.73 5.88
CA ASP A 13 -2.15 13.12 6.88
C ASP A 13 -3.11 11.97 7.25
N LEU A 14 -2.97 10.81 6.60
CA LEU A 14 -3.91 9.71 6.71
C LEU A 14 -3.25 8.36 6.44
N LEU A 15 -3.48 7.41 7.34
CA LEU A 15 -3.30 5.99 7.08
C LEU A 15 -4.66 5.38 6.73
N ALA A 16 -4.76 4.66 5.63
CA ALA A 16 -5.97 3.93 5.26
C ALA A 16 -5.67 2.46 4.96
N ALA A 17 -6.56 1.57 5.38
CA ALA A 17 -6.40 0.14 5.20
C ALA A 17 -7.68 -0.50 4.65
N VAL A 18 -7.52 -1.44 3.73
CA VAL A 18 -8.60 -2.25 3.16
C VAL A 18 -8.15 -3.71 3.11
N VAL A 19 -8.96 -4.62 3.64
CA VAL A 19 -8.72 -6.06 3.52
C VAL A 19 -9.64 -6.63 2.45
N VAL A 20 -9.03 -7.21 1.41
CA VAL A 20 -9.75 -7.84 0.30
C VAL A 20 -9.61 -9.34 0.39
N GLU A 21 -10.72 -10.07 0.31
CA GLU A 21 -10.76 -11.53 0.23
C GLU A 21 -11.10 -11.97 -1.19
N ARG A 22 -10.29 -12.88 -1.77
CA ARG A 22 -10.60 -13.54 -3.04
C ARG A 22 -11.38 -14.82 -2.79
N LYS A 23 -12.56 -14.95 -3.42
CA LYS A 23 -13.42 -16.14 -3.34
C LYS A 23 -13.87 -16.55 -4.74
N ALA A 24 -13.45 -17.74 -5.20
CA ALA A 24 -13.94 -18.41 -6.42
C ALA A 24 -14.23 -17.50 -7.64
N GLY A 25 -13.25 -16.67 -8.04
CA GLY A 25 -13.39 -15.77 -9.20
C GLY A 25 -13.75 -14.32 -8.85
N ASP A 26 -14.20 -14.09 -7.62
CA ASP A 26 -14.63 -12.77 -7.13
C ASP A 26 -13.66 -12.20 -6.08
N ARG A 27 -13.75 -10.88 -5.85
CA ARG A 27 -12.99 -10.12 -4.85
C ARG A 27 -13.97 -9.26 -4.05
N GLN A 28 -13.95 -9.44 -2.74
CA GLN A 28 -14.81 -8.69 -1.82
C GLN A 28 -13.96 -7.92 -0.81
N ILE A 29 -14.35 -6.69 -0.51
CA ILE A 29 -13.83 -5.95 0.65
C ILE A 29 -14.49 -6.56 1.89
N ILE A 30 -13.68 -7.05 2.82
CA ILE A 30 -14.17 -7.67 4.06
C ILE A 30 -13.94 -6.81 5.31
N SER A 31 -13.06 -5.80 5.20
CA SER A 31 -12.80 -4.84 6.27
C SER A 31 -12.14 -3.59 5.70
N CYS A 32 -12.39 -2.43 6.30
CA CYS A 32 -11.69 -1.19 5.97
C CYS A 32 -11.63 -0.28 7.20
N GLY A 33 -10.64 0.60 7.23
CA GLY A 33 -10.42 1.54 8.32
C GLY A 33 -9.46 2.63 7.92
N TYR A 34 -9.39 3.69 8.72
CA TYR A 34 -8.41 4.75 8.55
C TYR A 34 -8.11 5.41 9.89
N VAL A 35 -6.94 6.03 9.98
CA VAL A 35 -6.50 6.84 11.11
C VAL A 35 -5.85 8.11 10.56
N ARG A 36 -6.22 9.28 11.09
CA ARG A 36 -5.56 10.53 10.73
C ARG A 36 -4.19 10.64 11.41
N LEU A 37 -3.25 11.23 10.71
CA LEU A 37 -1.94 11.57 11.22
C LEU A 37 -1.95 13.06 11.56
N ASP A 38 -1.73 13.37 12.82
CA ASP A 38 -1.60 14.72 13.34
C ASP A 38 -0.11 14.99 13.61
N ASP A 39 0.29 16.26 13.83
CA ASP A 39 1.71 16.63 14.01
C ASP A 39 2.44 15.89 15.16
N GLN A 40 1.69 15.32 16.10
CA GLN A 40 2.22 14.53 17.23
C GLN A 40 2.22 13.02 16.96
N ASP A 41 1.48 12.56 15.94
CA ASP A 41 1.23 11.15 15.67
C ASP A 41 2.14 10.64 14.56
N SER A 42 3.06 9.75 14.95
CA SER A 42 3.91 9.06 14.00
C SER A 42 3.24 7.79 13.46
N ILE A 43 3.55 7.44 12.20
CA ILE A 43 3.08 6.21 11.56
C ILE A 43 3.32 4.96 12.44
N PRO A 44 4.49 4.75 13.07
CA PRO A 44 4.70 3.60 13.96
C PRO A 44 3.73 3.54 15.15
N GLY A 45 3.24 4.68 15.63
CA GLY A 45 2.27 4.74 16.73
C GLY A 45 0.85 4.37 16.30
N GLN A 46 0.43 4.79 15.11
CA GLN A 46 -0.95 4.64 14.65
C GLN A 46 -1.20 3.37 13.82
N LEU A 47 -0.18 2.86 13.13
CA LEU A 47 -0.32 1.68 12.27
C LEU A 47 -0.83 0.42 13.02
N PRO A 48 -0.33 0.07 14.23
CA PRO A 48 -0.84 -1.09 14.94
C PRO A 48 -2.34 -1.01 15.24
N ALA A 49 -2.83 0.16 15.65
CA ALA A 49 -4.25 0.39 15.94
C ALA A 49 -5.11 0.24 14.67
N LEU A 50 -4.64 0.74 13.53
CA LEU A 50 -5.31 0.56 12.24
C LEU A 50 -5.37 -0.92 11.83
N LEU A 51 -4.27 -1.67 12.00
CA LEU A 51 -4.22 -3.10 11.67
C LEU A 51 -5.16 -3.93 12.55
N GLU A 52 -5.24 -3.60 13.84
CA GLU A 52 -6.19 -4.19 14.78
C GLU A 52 -7.63 -3.87 14.37
N GLN A 53 -7.94 -2.60 14.06
CA GLN A 53 -9.26 -2.16 13.60
C GLN A 53 -9.74 -2.95 12.38
N VAL A 54 -8.87 -3.21 11.40
CA VAL A 54 -9.24 -3.98 10.21
C VAL A 54 -9.15 -5.50 10.40
N GLY A 55 -8.75 -5.98 11.57
CA GLY A 55 -8.62 -7.40 11.89
C GLY A 55 -7.50 -8.09 11.10
N TRP A 56 -6.43 -7.38 10.74
CA TRP A 56 -5.32 -7.93 9.97
C TRP A 56 -4.21 -8.44 10.89
N GLN A 57 -3.90 -9.72 10.79
CA GLN A 57 -2.92 -10.42 11.64
C GLN A 57 -1.66 -10.84 10.87
N GLY A 58 -1.60 -10.59 9.56
CA GLY A 58 -0.47 -10.95 8.70
C GLY A 58 -0.87 -11.59 7.37
N GLY A 59 0.10 -11.64 6.45
CA GLY A 59 -0.08 -12.09 5.07
C GLY A 59 0.45 -11.05 4.07
N ASP A 60 0.09 -11.21 2.81
CA ASP A 60 0.50 -10.27 1.76
C ASP A 60 -0.09 -8.87 2.02
N CYS A 61 0.77 -7.87 1.97
CA CYS A 61 0.41 -6.46 2.03
C CYS A 61 0.90 -5.76 0.77
N LEU A 62 0.03 -4.94 0.17
CA LEU A 62 0.39 -4.00 -0.88
C LEU A 62 0.25 -2.60 -0.30
N CYS A 63 1.35 -1.85 -0.27
CA CYS A 63 1.36 -0.50 0.26
C CYS A 63 1.57 0.57 -0.82
N GLY A 64 0.88 1.70 -0.66
CA GLY A 64 1.17 2.97 -1.31
C GLY A 64 1.82 3.94 -0.33
N ILE A 65 2.56 4.92 -0.86
CA ILE A 65 3.15 6.02 -0.08
C ILE A 65 2.79 7.37 -0.72
N SER A 66 2.80 8.44 0.08
CA SER A 66 2.68 9.81 -0.43
C SER A 66 3.70 10.11 -1.54
N LEU A 67 3.26 10.89 -2.52
CA LEU A 67 4.10 11.36 -3.61
C LEU A 67 4.86 12.66 -3.29
N VAL A 68 4.64 13.28 -2.13
CA VAL A 68 5.26 14.57 -1.78
C VAL A 68 6.80 14.51 -1.77
N GLY A 69 7.38 13.34 -1.47
CA GLY A 69 8.81 13.08 -1.56
C GLY A 69 9.27 12.37 -2.85
N CYS A 70 8.37 12.11 -3.80
CA CYS A 70 8.66 11.28 -4.97
C CYS A 70 8.74 12.12 -6.25
N SER A 71 9.78 11.89 -7.05
CA SER A 71 9.89 12.45 -8.40
C SER A 71 9.52 11.38 -9.43
N LEU A 72 8.33 11.48 -10.02
CA LEU A 72 7.92 10.62 -11.13
C LEU A 72 8.25 11.31 -12.46
N ARG A 73 8.91 10.56 -13.35
CA ARG A 73 9.30 11.03 -14.69
C ARG A 73 9.07 9.92 -15.70
N ASN A 74 8.47 10.28 -16.82
CA ASN A 74 8.46 9.43 -18.00
C ASN A 74 9.80 9.58 -18.71
N LEU A 75 10.49 8.46 -18.93
CA LEU A 75 11.75 8.44 -19.66
C LEU A 75 11.56 7.69 -20.97
N THR A 76 12.12 8.24 -22.05
CA THR A 76 12.20 7.57 -23.35
C THR A 76 13.65 7.19 -23.61
N LEU A 77 13.89 5.91 -23.84
CA LEU A 77 15.22 5.37 -24.12
C LEU A 77 15.30 4.95 -25.59
N PRO A 78 16.44 5.13 -26.28
CA PRO A 78 16.60 4.76 -27.68
C PRO A 78 16.78 3.24 -27.89
N PHE A 79 16.42 2.43 -26.90
CA PHE A 79 16.54 0.98 -26.90
C PHE A 79 15.46 0.36 -26.02
N THR A 80 15.10 -0.89 -26.31
CA THR A 80 14.09 -1.67 -25.59
C THR A 80 14.67 -2.87 -24.83
N ASP A 81 15.98 -3.10 -24.93
CA ASP A 81 16.66 -4.18 -24.23
C ASP A 81 16.59 -3.99 -22.71
N GLN A 82 15.97 -4.96 -22.03
CA GLN A 82 15.70 -4.89 -20.58
C GLN A 82 16.97 -4.87 -19.72
N LYS A 83 18.06 -5.49 -20.18
CA LYS A 83 19.33 -5.48 -19.45
C LYS A 83 19.96 -4.09 -19.51
N LYS A 84 19.94 -3.43 -20.68
CA LYS A 84 20.41 -2.05 -20.85
C LYS A 84 19.55 -1.04 -20.08
N ILE A 85 18.22 -1.19 -20.10
CA ILE A 85 17.31 -0.32 -19.35
C ILE A 85 17.65 -0.36 -17.84
N ARG A 86 17.78 -1.57 -17.27
CA ARG A 86 18.13 -1.76 -15.86
C ARG A 86 19.53 -1.26 -15.47
N GLN A 87 20.42 -1.03 -16.42
CA GLN A 87 21.76 -0.51 -16.12
C GLN A 87 21.76 1.03 -16.06
N VAL A 88 20.81 1.68 -16.74
CA VAL A 88 20.72 3.14 -16.84
C VAL A 88 19.78 3.74 -15.78
N LEU A 89 18.75 2.97 -15.37
CA LEU A 89 17.89 3.27 -14.23
C LEU A 89 18.55 2.83 -12.92
#